data_AF-A0A212J0Q6-F1
#
_entry.id   AF-A0A212J0Q6-F1
#
_cell.length_a   1.000
_cell.length_b   1.000
_cell.length_c   1.000
_cell.angle_alpha   90.00
_cell.angle_beta   90.00
_cell.angle_gamma   90.00
#
_symmetry.space_group_name_H-M   'P 1'
#
loop_
_entity.id
_entity.type
_entity.pdbx_description
1 polymer ?
#
loop_
_entity_poly.entity_id
_entity_poly.type
_entity_poly.pdbx_seq_one_letter_code
_entity_poly.pdbx_strand_id
1 'polypeptide(L)'
;MRRDLGILAAVLGIGLSATAAAKDLTGNSNIRIVRDLYERVLGTLPSGVNAAGNTAAIRDRLKCYEANHSYTQRIQVCNNAYVKRIVGLARETIHSRPNIGEFVLNVDKCPILYNLCMGQTEQDRERCVLFERQCIDYTLDVFWRGSAQYTQQTYRLDR
;
A
#
# COMPACT_ATOMS: atom_id res chain seq x y z
N MET A 1 -20.88 -74.50 12.89
CA MET A 1 -21.41 -73.55 13.89
C MET A 1 -20.25 -72.92 14.62
N ARG A 2 -20.16 -71.57 14.59
CA ARG A 2 -19.36 -70.66 15.43
C ARG A 2 -17.82 -70.81 15.34
N ARG A 3 -17.12 -69.83 14.75
CA ARG A 3 -16.69 -68.53 15.32
C ARG A 3 -15.76 -68.75 16.52
N ASP A 4 -14.69 -68.04 16.79
CA ASP A 4 -13.92 -66.92 16.24
C ASP A 4 -12.85 -66.73 17.32
N LEU A 5 -11.57 -66.52 17.03
CA LEU A 5 -10.71 -65.65 17.85
C LEU A 5 -9.43 -65.33 17.05
N GLY A 6 -9.61 -64.49 16.03
CA GLY A 6 -8.54 -63.89 15.27
C GLY A 6 -7.83 -62.83 16.10
N ILE A 7 -6.51 -62.88 16.03
CA ILE A 7 -5.52 -61.95 16.56
C ILE A 7 -5.82 -60.53 16.03
N LEU A 8 -6.08 -59.58 16.92
CA LEU A 8 -6.18 -58.15 16.61
C LEU A 8 -5.67 -57.31 17.80
N ALA A 9 -4.37 -57.37 18.04
CA ALA A 9 -3.66 -56.32 18.76
C ALA A 9 -3.01 -55.40 17.72
N ALA A 10 -3.85 -54.62 17.03
CA ALA A 10 -3.39 -53.55 16.16
C ALA A 10 -2.78 -52.45 17.03
N VAL A 11 -1.46 -52.48 17.11
CA VAL A 11 -0.52 -51.35 17.23
C VAL A 11 -1.21 -50.04 17.63
N LEU A 12 -1.04 -49.66 18.91
CA LEU A 12 -1.16 -48.28 19.35
C LEU A 12 -0.22 -47.44 18.47
N GLY A 13 -0.77 -46.88 17.40
CA GLY A 13 -0.16 -45.88 16.59
C GLY A 13 0.11 -44.68 17.48
N ILE A 14 1.39 -44.56 17.86
CA ILE A 14 1.98 -43.42 18.53
C ILE A 14 1.51 -42.17 17.79
N GLY A 15 0.56 -41.46 18.40
CA GLY A 15 0.18 -40.11 18.02
C GLY A 15 1.33 -39.17 18.36
N LEU A 16 2.43 -39.29 17.61
CA LEU A 16 3.41 -38.23 17.47
C LEU A 16 2.66 -37.06 16.85
N SER A 17 2.16 -36.20 17.73
CA SER A 17 1.78 -34.85 17.38
C SER A 17 3.04 -34.21 16.81
N ALA A 18 3.18 -34.29 15.49
CA ALA A 18 4.10 -33.46 14.74
C ALA A 18 3.61 -32.03 14.96
N THR A 19 4.06 -31.43 16.07
CA THR A 19 4.11 -29.99 16.23
C THR A 19 5.14 -29.51 15.23
N ALA A 20 4.76 -29.51 13.96
CA ALA A 20 5.41 -28.68 12.97
C ALA A 20 5.31 -27.27 13.55
N ALA A 21 6.43 -26.77 14.09
CA ALA A 21 6.53 -25.39 14.51
C ALA A 21 6.08 -24.56 13.31
N ALA A 22 4.90 -23.94 13.41
CA ALA A 22 4.37 -23.10 12.36
C ALA A 22 5.45 -22.07 12.04
N LYS A 23 6.00 -22.13 10.82
CA LYS A 23 7.07 -21.23 10.42
C LYS A 23 6.53 -19.82 10.56
N ASP A 24 7.11 -19.06 11.47
CA ASP A 24 6.77 -17.67 11.66
C ASP A 24 7.14 -16.89 10.38
N LEU A 25 6.12 -16.54 9.60
CA LEU A 25 6.27 -15.75 8.38
C LEU A 25 6.34 -14.24 8.68
N THR A 26 6.36 -13.81 9.95
CA THR A 26 6.36 -12.38 10.31
C THR A 26 7.74 -11.70 10.22
N GLY A 27 8.82 -12.47 10.09
CA GLY A 27 10.16 -11.94 9.83
C GLY A 27 10.29 -11.33 8.43
N ASN A 28 10.41 -10.00 8.36
CA ASN A 28 10.59 -9.21 7.12
C ASN A 28 9.55 -9.51 6.01
N SER A 29 8.28 -9.65 6.36
CA SER A 29 7.23 -9.85 5.36
C SER A 29 6.81 -8.55 4.69
N ASN A 30 6.46 -8.64 3.40
CA ASN A 30 5.84 -7.53 2.65
C ASN A 30 4.57 -7.00 3.36
N ILE A 31 3.90 -7.85 4.14
CA ILE A 31 2.72 -7.48 4.93
C ILE A 31 3.08 -6.45 6.01
N ARG A 32 4.23 -6.61 6.69
CA ARG A 32 4.67 -5.63 7.71
C ARG A 32 4.92 -4.27 7.07
N ILE A 33 5.57 -4.23 5.91
CA ILE A 33 5.82 -2.98 5.16
C ILE A 33 4.51 -2.26 4.83
N VAL A 34 3.51 -2.99 4.33
CA VAL A 34 2.21 -2.42 3.96
C VAL A 34 1.43 -1.96 5.19
N ARG A 35 1.46 -2.73 6.29
CA ARG A 35 0.80 -2.35 7.55
C ARG A 35 1.41 -1.08 8.13
N ASP A 36 2.74 -1.02 8.22
CA ASP A 36 3.43 0.15 8.76
C ASP A 36 3.18 1.39 7.87
N LEU A 37 3.09 1.22 6.55
CA LEU A 37 2.68 2.31 5.65
C LEU A 37 1.25 2.76 5.91
N TYR A 38 0.30 1.82 6.02
CA TYR A 38 -1.10 2.11 6.30
C TYR A 38 -1.28 2.90 7.60
N GLU A 39 -0.63 2.47 8.69
CA GLU A 39 -0.67 3.15 9.99
C GLU A 39 -0.15 4.60 9.91
N ARG A 40 0.94 4.83 9.16
CA ARG A 40 1.50 6.17 8.98
C ARG A 40 0.62 7.07 8.14
N VAL A 41 0.01 6.53 7.08
CA VAL A 41 -0.91 7.28 6.21
C VAL A 41 -2.17 7.67 6.96
N LEU A 42 -2.74 6.79 7.78
CA LEU A 42 -3.88 7.12 8.64
C LEU A 42 -3.62 8.34 9.54
N GLY A 43 -2.40 8.48 10.06
CA GLY A 43 -2.00 9.61 10.90
C GLY A 43 -1.58 10.87 10.15
N THR A 44 -1.56 10.86 8.82
CA THR A 44 -1.08 11.99 8.00
C THR A 44 -2.19 12.99 7.74
N LEU A 45 -1.93 14.29 7.89
CA LEU A 45 -2.92 15.32 7.54
C LEU A 45 -2.99 15.48 6.00
N PRO A 46 -4.19 15.52 5.39
CA PRO A 46 -4.31 15.77 3.96
C PRO A 46 -3.79 17.16 3.58
N SER A 47 -3.01 17.25 2.51
CA SER A 47 -2.48 18.53 2.01
C SER A 47 -3.31 19.09 0.87
N GLY A 48 -3.34 20.43 0.76
CA GLY A 48 -3.84 21.14 -0.43
C GLY A 48 -2.85 21.13 -1.60
N VAL A 49 -1.57 20.83 -1.36
CA VAL A 49 -0.53 20.91 -2.40
C VAL A 49 -0.77 19.86 -3.48
N ASN A 50 -1.01 20.33 -4.70
CA ASN A 50 -1.36 19.49 -5.85
C ASN A 50 -2.53 18.55 -5.61
N ALA A 51 -3.44 18.84 -4.68
CA ALA A 51 -4.57 17.97 -4.35
C ALA A 51 -5.33 17.50 -5.60
N ALA A 52 -5.74 18.45 -6.45
CA ALA A 52 -6.45 18.16 -7.69
C ALA A 52 -5.58 17.40 -8.71
N GLY A 53 -4.31 17.77 -8.84
CA GLY A 53 -3.37 17.11 -9.75
C GLY A 53 -3.08 15.66 -9.37
N ASN A 54 -2.90 15.39 -8.08
CA ASN A 54 -2.68 14.07 -7.51
C ASN A 54 -3.94 13.21 -7.67
N THR A 55 -5.12 13.76 -7.39
CA THR A 55 -6.40 13.09 -7.65
C THR A 55 -6.57 12.72 -9.12
N ALA A 56 -6.23 13.62 -10.05
CA ALA A 56 -6.26 13.33 -11.48
C ALA A 56 -5.29 12.20 -11.85
N ALA A 57 -4.05 12.23 -11.35
CA ALA A 57 -3.06 11.18 -11.59
C ALA A 57 -3.53 9.79 -11.11
N ILE A 58 -4.19 9.72 -9.95
CA ILE A 58 -4.78 8.49 -9.42
C ILE A 58 -5.90 8.00 -10.36
N ARG A 59 -6.82 8.89 -10.75
CA ARG A 59 -7.93 8.52 -11.66
C ARG A 59 -7.43 8.06 -13.02
N ASP A 60 -6.38 8.69 -13.54
CA ASP A 60 -5.75 8.27 -14.81
C ASP A 60 -5.07 6.91 -14.69
N ARG A 61 -4.42 6.63 -13.55
CA ARG A 61 -3.89 5.28 -13.23
C ARG A 61 -5.00 4.23 -13.26
N LEU A 62 -6.14 4.52 -12.63
CA LEU A 62 -7.29 3.60 -12.58
C LEU A 62 -7.87 3.35 -13.97
N LYS A 63 -8.06 4.40 -14.78
CA LYS A 63 -8.45 4.26 -16.20
C LYS A 63 -7.45 3.43 -17.00
N CYS A 64 -6.15 3.64 -16.77
CA CYS A 64 -5.10 2.84 -17.40
C CYS A 64 -5.21 1.35 -17.02
N TYR A 65 -5.56 1.03 -15.77
CA TYR A 65 -5.79 -0.35 -15.32
C TYR A 65 -7.04 -0.98 -15.95
N GLU A 66 -8.07 -0.18 -16.23
CA GLU A 66 -9.28 -0.63 -16.95
C GLU A 66 -8.93 -1.00 -18.41
N ALA A 67 -8.03 -0.25 -19.05
CA ALA A 67 -7.58 -0.52 -20.42
C ALA A 67 -6.49 -1.62 -20.54
N ASN A 68 -5.74 -1.88 -19.47
CA ASN A 68 -4.62 -2.84 -19.46
C ASN A 68 -4.85 -3.93 -18.41
N HIS A 69 -5.17 -5.15 -18.84
CA HIS A 69 -5.45 -6.26 -17.93
C HIS A 69 -4.19 -7.06 -17.53
N SER A 70 -3.08 -6.90 -18.23
CA SER A 70 -1.80 -7.56 -17.89
C SER A 70 -1.16 -6.90 -16.66
N TYR A 71 -0.77 -7.70 -15.67
CA TYR A 71 -0.04 -7.23 -14.49
C TYR A 71 1.26 -6.51 -14.86
N THR A 72 2.00 -7.06 -15.83
CA THR A 72 3.25 -6.45 -16.30
C THR A 72 3.00 -5.07 -16.90
N GLN A 73 1.95 -4.91 -17.71
CA GLN A 73 1.59 -3.61 -18.28
C GLN A 73 1.12 -2.61 -17.22
N ARG A 74 0.33 -3.06 -16.23
CA ARG A 74 -0.09 -2.21 -15.12
C ARG A 74 1.10 -1.64 -14.35
N ILE A 75 2.12 -2.47 -14.09
CA ILE A 75 3.35 -2.03 -13.41
C ILE A 75 4.19 -1.13 -14.33
N GLN A 76 4.54 -1.60 -15.53
CA GLN A 76 5.53 -0.93 -16.37
C GLN A 76 4.98 0.29 -17.13
N VAL A 77 3.68 0.36 -17.36
CA VAL A 77 3.05 1.46 -18.11
C VAL A 77 2.27 2.35 -17.15
N CYS A 78 1.24 1.79 -16.49
CA CYS A 78 0.33 2.60 -15.70
C CYS A 78 0.98 3.18 -14.43
N ASN A 79 1.68 2.35 -13.64
CA ASN A 79 2.35 2.84 -12.42
C ASN A 79 3.51 3.76 -12.74
N ASN A 80 4.33 3.43 -13.74
CA ASN A 80 5.40 4.33 -14.18
C ASN A 80 4.89 5.69 -14.64
N ALA A 81 3.78 5.75 -15.40
CA ALA A 81 3.16 7.01 -15.79
C ALA A 81 2.62 7.78 -14.58
N TYR A 82 1.96 7.08 -13.66
CA TYR A 82 1.46 7.62 -12.40
C TYR A 82 2.59 8.25 -11.56
N VAL A 83 3.66 7.49 -11.26
CA VAL A 83 4.81 7.96 -10.48
C VAL A 83 5.47 9.17 -11.15
N LYS A 84 5.70 9.12 -12.47
CA LYS A 84 6.26 10.26 -13.22
C LYS A 84 5.37 11.50 -13.11
N ARG A 85 4.05 11.34 -13.18
CA ARG A 85 3.09 12.44 -13.03
C ARG A 85 3.17 13.06 -11.64
N ILE A 86 3.17 12.25 -10.58
CA ILE A 86 3.29 12.74 -9.20
C ILE A 86 4.62 13.47 -8.98
N VAL A 87 5.74 12.93 -9.48
CA VAL A 87 7.06 13.59 -9.42
C VAL A 87 7.04 14.92 -10.17
N GLY A 88 6.42 14.98 -11.35
CA GLY A 88 6.28 16.21 -12.13
C GLY A 88 5.54 17.29 -11.35
N LEU A 89 4.36 16.96 -10.83
CA LEU A 89 3.55 17.86 -10.00
C LEU A 89 4.33 18.35 -8.77
N ALA A 90 5.02 17.45 -8.06
CA ALA A 90 5.82 17.80 -6.89
C ALA A 90 6.94 18.80 -7.23
N ARG A 91 7.62 18.63 -8.38
CA ARG A 91 8.67 19.56 -8.84
C ARG A 91 8.14 20.94 -9.19
N GLU A 92 6.93 21.01 -9.73
CA GLU A 92 6.29 22.28 -10.10
C GLU A 92 5.99 23.14 -8.87
N THR A 93 5.70 22.53 -7.72
CA THR A 93 5.19 23.26 -6.53
C THR A 93 6.07 23.21 -5.30
N ILE A 94 7.04 22.30 -5.22
CA ILE A 94 7.90 22.10 -4.04
C ILE A 94 9.36 22.31 -4.44
N HIS A 95 9.96 23.37 -3.88
CA HIS A 95 11.32 23.80 -4.23
C HIS A 95 12.42 23.29 -3.29
N SER A 96 12.07 22.53 -2.25
CA SER A 96 13.06 21.87 -1.38
C SER A 96 13.80 20.75 -2.14
N ARG A 97 14.94 20.31 -1.59
CA ARG A 97 15.73 19.21 -2.15
C ARG A 97 15.13 17.86 -1.72
N PRO A 98 14.61 17.03 -2.64
CA PRO A 98 14.05 15.74 -2.27
C PRO A 98 15.11 14.65 -2.13
N ASN A 99 14.82 13.66 -1.27
CA ASN A 99 15.38 12.33 -1.43
C ASN A 99 14.58 11.59 -2.52
N ILE A 100 14.91 11.86 -3.78
CA ILE A 100 14.11 11.43 -4.93
C ILE A 100 14.00 9.90 -5.05
N GLY A 101 15.07 9.16 -4.73
CA GLY A 101 15.08 7.71 -4.80
C GLY A 101 14.09 7.10 -3.82
N GLU A 102 14.17 7.50 -2.55
CA GLU A 102 13.23 7.06 -1.52
C GLU A 102 11.80 7.52 -1.81
N PHE A 103 11.62 8.75 -2.32
CA PHE A 103 10.30 9.24 -2.69
C PHE A 103 9.64 8.35 -3.74
N VAL A 104 10.35 8.07 -4.85
CA VAL A 104 9.84 7.24 -5.96
C VAL A 104 9.51 5.83 -5.47
N LEU A 105 10.38 5.22 -4.66
CA LEU A 105 10.16 3.89 -4.10
C LEU A 105 8.93 3.81 -3.19
N ASN A 106 8.61 4.89 -2.47
CA ASN A 106 7.50 4.90 -1.52
C ASN A 106 6.17 5.34 -2.16
N VAL A 107 6.18 6.27 -3.11
CA VAL A 107 4.96 6.69 -3.82
C VAL A 107 4.42 5.58 -4.73
N ASP A 108 5.28 4.71 -5.26
CA ASP A 108 4.90 3.53 -6.04
C ASP A 108 4.11 2.50 -5.20
N LYS A 109 4.17 2.57 -3.87
CA LYS A 109 3.40 1.70 -2.96
C LYS A 109 2.00 2.25 -2.68
N CYS A 110 1.73 3.54 -2.90
CA CYS A 110 0.42 4.14 -2.58
C CYS A 110 -0.78 3.47 -3.28
N PRO A 111 -0.69 2.96 -4.52
CA PRO A 111 -1.76 2.17 -5.13
C PRO A 111 -2.20 0.94 -4.31
N ILE A 112 -1.32 0.38 -3.48
CA ILE A 112 -1.67 -0.73 -2.58
C ILE A 112 -2.72 -0.27 -1.55
N LEU A 113 -2.60 0.95 -1.03
CA LEU A 113 -3.54 1.48 -0.04
C LEU A 113 -4.92 1.73 -0.64
N TYR A 114 -4.98 2.17 -1.90
CA TYR A 114 -6.25 2.22 -2.64
C TYR A 114 -6.93 0.85 -2.68
N ASN A 115 -6.19 -0.19 -3.05
CA ASN A 115 -6.74 -1.54 -3.16
C ASN A 115 -7.20 -2.10 -1.80
N LEU A 116 -6.44 -1.82 -0.73
CA LEU A 116 -6.85 -2.18 0.64
C LEU A 116 -8.12 -1.45 1.06
N CYS A 117 -8.20 -0.14 0.81
CA CYS A 117 -9.38 0.66 1.09
C CYS A 117 -10.61 0.11 0.34
N MET A 118 -10.48 -0.22 -0.95
CA MET A 118 -11.60 -0.75 -1.74
C MET A 118 -12.17 -2.05 -1.16
N GLY A 119 -11.30 -2.89 -0.57
CA GLY A 119 -11.70 -4.12 0.11
C GLY A 119 -12.40 -3.89 1.47
N GLN A 120 -12.19 -2.73 2.10
CA GLN A 120 -12.76 -2.39 3.42
C GLN A 120 -14.00 -1.50 3.37
N THR A 121 -14.23 -0.78 2.27
CA THR A 121 -15.20 0.33 2.19
C THR A 121 -16.34 0.07 1.21
N GLU A 122 -16.70 -1.20 0.99
CA GLU A 122 -17.78 -1.59 0.05
C GLU A 122 -17.59 -1.00 -1.36
N GLN A 123 -16.33 -0.86 -1.80
CA GLN A 123 -15.96 -0.28 -3.09
C GLN A 123 -16.23 1.23 -3.25
N ASP A 124 -16.20 2.01 -2.17
CA ASP A 124 -16.21 3.48 -2.24
C ASP A 124 -14.94 4.04 -2.91
N ARG A 125 -15.02 4.20 -4.23
CA ARG A 125 -13.90 4.65 -5.07
C ARG A 125 -13.39 6.03 -4.63
N GLU A 126 -14.27 6.98 -4.34
CA GLU A 126 -13.87 8.35 -4.03
C GLU A 126 -13.16 8.43 -2.69
N ARG A 127 -13.66 7.71 -1.68
CA ARG A 127 -12.95 7.56 -0.40
C ARG A 127 -11.56 6.95 -0.59
N CYS A 128 -11.43 5.94 -1.45
CA CYS A 128 -10.14 5.30 -1.68
C CYS A 128 -9.17 6.14 -2.51
N VAL A 129 -9.65 6.97 -3.43
CA VAL A 129 -8.83 8.00 -4.10
C VAL A 129 -8.30 9.00 -3.07
N LEU A 130 -9.14 9.45 -2.13
CA LEU A 130 -8.72 10.36 -1.07
C LEU A 130 -7.64 9.72 -0.17
N PHE A 131 -7.79 8.43 0.14
CA PHE A 131 -6.83 7.70 0.96
C PHE A 131 -5.48 7.47 0.25
N GLU A 132 -5.49 7.15 -1.05
CA GLU A 132 -4.25 7.09 -1.85
C GLU A 132 -3.58 8.46 -1.96
N ARG A 133 -4.35 9.54 -2.09
CA ARG A 133 -3.80 10.90 -2.05
C ARG A 133 -3.14 11.22 -0.72
N GLN A 134 -3.73 10.81 0.40
CA GLN A 134 -3.13 10.95 1.73
C GLN A 134 -1.80 10.19 1.85
N CYS A 135 -1.66 9.06 1.15
CA CYS A 135 -0.37 8.37 1.03
C CYS A 135 0.67 9.19 0.26
N ILE A 136 0.26 9.82 -0.84
CA ILE A 136 1.15 10.73 -1.57
C ILE A 136 1.60 11.87 -0.66
N ASP A 137 0.68 12.47 0.11
CA ASP A 137 1.03 13.52 1.07
C ASP A 137 2.04 13.06 2.12
N TYR A 138 1.84 11.88 2.70
CA TYR A 138 2.79 11.27 3.62
C TYR A 138 4.18 11.14 2.98
N THR A 139 4.25 10.60 1.75
CA THR A 139 5.53 10.44 1.05
C THR A 139 6.20 11.77 0.71
N LEU A 140 5.42 12.79 0.36
CA LEU A 140 5.93 14.14 0.12
C LEU A 140 6.47 14.76 1.41
N ASP A 141 5.76 14.63 2.52
CA ASP A 141 6.17 15.16 3.82
C ASP A 141 7.48 14.53 4.31
N VAL A 142 7.63 13.22 4.15
CA VAL A 142 8.81 12.49 4.62
C VAL A 142 10.02 12.69 3.71
N PHE A 143 9.85 12.62 2.39
CA PHE A 143 10.98 12.52 1.46
C PHE A 143 11.23 13.77 0.61
N TRP A 144 10.33 14.77 0.65
CA TRP A 144 10.44 15.95 -0.20
C TRP A 144 10.39 17.26 0.59
N ARG A 145 9.30 17.52 1.32
CA ARG A 145 8.99 18.81 1.95
C ARG A 145 9.88 19.14 3.16
N GLY A 146 10.52 18.13 3.76
CA GLY A 146 11.34 18.29 4.97
C GLY A 146 10.45 18.42 6.21
N SER A 147 10.63 17.50 7.15
CA SER A 147 9.69 17.15 8.22
C SER A 147 9.40 18.19 9.32
N ALA A 148 9.71 19.49 9.15
CA ALA A 148 9.47 20.48 10.21
C ALA A 148 9.04 21.89 9.78
N GLN A 149 9.39 22.38 8.59
CA GLN A 149 9.15 23.80 8.24
C GLN A 149 8.02 24.02 7.23
N TYR A 150 7.75 23.05 6.34
CA TYR A 150 6.71 23.18 5.32
C TYR A 150 5.30 22.91 5.89
N THR A 151 5.20 22.02 6.88
CA THR A 151 3.95 21.66 7.57
C THR A 151 3.20 22.89 8.10
N GLN A 152 3.87 23.90 8.66
CA GLN A 152 3.14 25.07 9.19
C GLN A 152 2.62 26.05 8.11
N GLN A 153 3.20 26.07 6.90
CA GLN A 153 2.83 27.07 5.90
C GLN A 153 1.66 26.63 5.01
N THR A 154 1.56 25.35 4.66
CA THR A 154 0.47 24.86 3.79
C THR A 154 -0.80 24.45 4.52
N TYR A 155 -0.74 24.05 5.79
CA TYR A 155 -1.95 23.72 6.58
C TYR A 155 -2.64 24.96 7.18
N ARG A 156 -2.02 26.16 7.09
CA ARG A 156 -2.57 27.43 7.61
C ARG A 156 -3.37 28.25 6.60
N LEU A 157 -3.36 27.88 5.32
CA LEU A 157 -4.07 28.63 4.27
C LEU A 157 -5.59 28.38 4.24
N ASP A 158 -6.10 27.50 5.12
CA ASP A 158 -7.52 27.18 5.27
C ASP A 158 -8.15 27.78 6.56
N ARG A 159 -7.71 28.98 6.98
CA ARG A 159 -8.45 29.79 7.97
C ARG A 159 -8.93 31.10 7.37
#